data_AF-A0A7V4WGB8-F1
#
_entry.id   AF-A0A7V4WGB8-F1
#
_cell.length_a   1.000
_cell.length_b   1.000
_cell.length_c   1.000
_cell.angle_alpha   90.00
_cell.angle_beta   90.00
_cell.angle_gamma   90.00
#
_symmetry.space_group_name_H-M   'P 1'
#
loop_
_entity.id
_entity.type
_entity.pdbx_description
1 polymer ?
#
loop_
_entity_poly.entity_id
_entity_poly.type
_entity_poly.pdbx_seq_one_letter_code
_entity_poly.pdbx_strand_id
1 'polypeptide(L)'
;MRDKNRGLRKLYERNLDYINSGFLSFKDKNIPKYIKRLQESIEKKVITPKKLKEYVYNRYYYSDENHEKANKPVDRRMLGEKIGLVLSGGGARGVAHAGVLKVLENYGIKPAFIIGTSAGSVVGASYSTGISPDEMLDIYEKEEKEFFKLSQLRSFSQKTMSCTLRSIFKKYLPFNELIDTKIPFYINTTDVKSCGRLIFSAGDLTELVLASSAIPFLFEPISYEDYILIDGGMTDNFCVDFARMINKNDFNNELKIVISDVSAATDSASRIQTSHFLLTLSKEFVDTVKFVGKEILPVRDERDILSIINNLLYILAKRGELAPEFLEDEIIISPMLEKMGIFEFKKYRWAFDKGVETTKVVLQ
;
A
#
# COMPACT_ATOMS: atom_id res chain seq x y z
N MET A 1 30.74 -16.39 3.58
CA MET A 1 30.43 -15.05 4.15
C MET A 1 30.97 -13.88 3.33
N ARG A 2 32.12 -13.96 2.64
CA ARG A 2 32.64 -12.86 1.80
C ARG A 2 31.95 -12.67 0.43
N ASP A 3 31.32 -13.71 -0.14
CA ASP A 3 30.64 -13.60 -1.44
C ASP A 3 29.19 -13.08 -1.38
N LYS A 4 28.46 -13.27 -0.26
CA LYS A 4 27.09 -12.73 -0.08
C LYS A 4 27.08 -11.18 -0.08
N ASN A 5 28.14 -10.55 0.44
CA ASN A 5 28.27 -9.09 0.49
C ASN A 5 28.54 -8.46 -0.89
N ARG A 6 29.02 -9.22 -1.89
CA ARG A 6 29.27 -8.72 -3.25
C ARG A 6 27.99 -8.61 -4.07
N GLY A 7 27.02 -9.51 -3.85
CA GLY A 7 25.70 -9.46 -4.45
C GLY A 7 24.84 -8.34 -3.87
N LEU A 8 24.84 -8.19 -2.53
CA LEU A 8 24.17 -7.11 -1.80
C LEU A 8 24.64 -5.72 -2.24
N ARG A 9 25.96 -5.55 -2.41
CA ARG A 9 26.54 -4.29 -2.87
C ARG A 9 26.16 -3.95 -4.32
N LYS A 10 26.12 -4.94 -5.21
CA LYS A 10 25.68 -4.74 -6.62
C LYS A 10 24.19 -4.42 -6.75
N LEU A 11 23.33 -4.95 -5.88
CA LEU A 11 21.90 -4.66 -5.88
C LEU A 11 21.62 -3.26 -5.30
N TYR A 12 22.32 -2.91 -4.22
CA TYR A 12 22.31 -1.57 -3.62
C TYR A 12 22.85 -0.50 -4.60
N GLU A 13 23.94 -0.79 -5.31
CA GLU A 13 24.51 0.05 -6.36
C GLU A 13 23.54 0.19 -7.56
N ARG A 14 22.82 -0.86 -7.97
CA ARG A 14 21.76 -0.76 -9.01
C ARG A 14 20.58 0.11 -8.58
N ASN A 15 20.16 0.04 -7.32
CA ASN A 15 19.10 0.90 -6.79
C ASN A 15 19.55 2.37 -6.71
N LEU A 16 20.81 2.62 -6.31
CA LEU A 16 21.40 3.95 -6.33
C LEU A 16 21.57 4.48 -7.76
N ASP A 17 21.97 3.65 -8.73
CA ASP A 17 22.05 4.04 -10.13
C ASP A 17 20.67 4.35 -10.72
N TYR A 18 19.60 3.66 -10.32
CA TYR A 18 18.22 4.00 -10.70
C TYR A 18 17.77 5.35 -10.10
N ILE A 19 18.10 5.60 -8.83
CA ILE A 19 17.83 6.88 -8.14
C ILE A 19 18.63 8.03 -8.78
N ASN A 20 19.89 7.77 -9.17
CA ASN A 20 20.80 8.77 -9.72
C ASN A 20 20.66 8.96 -11.24
N SER A 21 20.07 8.01 -11.98
CA SER A 21 19.92 8.07 -13.46
C SER A 21 18.71 8.86 -13.95
N GLY A 22 17.98 9.54 -13.07
CA GLY A 22 17.20 10.72 -13.46
C GLY A 22 15.94 10.46 -14.30
N PHE A 23 15.28 9.30 -14.16
CA PHE A 23 13.93 9.09 -14.73
C PHE A 23 12.80 9.67 -13.86
N LEU A 24 12.96 10.93 -13.50
CA LEU A 24 11.87 11.90 -13.42
C LEU A 24 12.44 13.20 -14.00
N SER A 25 12.68 13.21 -15.33
CA SER A 25 12.96 14.47 -16.01
C SER A 25 11.70 15.31 -15.88
N PHE A 26 11.68 16.23 -14.93
CA PHE A 26 10.72 17.31 -14.86
C PHE A 26 10.83 18.10 -16.17
N LYS A 27 10.05 17.74 -17.18
CA LYS A 27 9.79 18.61 -18.32
C LYS A 27 8.84 19.70 -17.86
N ASP A 28 9.50 20.67 -17.26
CA ASP A 28 9.12 22.02 -16.93
C ASP A 28 8.17 22.70 -17.95
N LYS A 29 7.18 23.45 -17.44
CA LYS A 29 6.96 24.90 -17.69
C LYS A 29 5.50 25.32 -17.45
N ASN A 30 5.31 26.18 -16.44
CA ASN A 30 4.13 27.03 -16.10
C ASN A 30 3.34 26.70 -14.82
N ILE A 31 3.92 25.97 -13.86
CA ILE A 31 3.38 25.88 -12.49
C ILE A 31 3.14 27.28 -11.87
N PRO A 32 4.01 28.30 -12.04
CA PRO A 32 3.78 29.64 -11.49
C PRO A 32 2.53 30.35 -12.07
N LYS A 33 2.26 30.16 -13.37
CA LYS A 33 1.08 30.76 -14.04
C LYS A 33 -0.22 30.08 -13.61
N TYR A 34 -0.15 28.79 -13.30
CA TYR A 34 -1.26 28.01 -12.78
C TYR A 34 -1.59 28.38 -11.33
N ILE A 35 -0.58 28.52 -10.47
CA ILE A 35 -0.73 29.01 -9.09
C ILE A 35 -1.38 30.40 -9.07
N LYS A 36 -0.96 31.30 -9.98
CA LYS A 36 -1.54 32.64 -10.09
C LYS A 36 -3.03 32.63 -10.48
N ARG A 37 -3.44 31.81 -11.46
CA ARG A 37 -4.86 31.65 -11.83
C ARG A 37 -5.70 31.04 -10.70
N LEU A 38 -5.11 30.12 -9.95
CA LEU A 38 -5.77 29.47 -8.82
C LEU A 38 -5.93 30.45 -7.65
N GLN A 39 -4.92 31.26 -7.35
CA GLN A 39 -4.98 32.36 -6.38
C GLN A 39 -6.08 33.36 -6.76
N GLU A 40 -6.11 33.83 -8.01
CA GLU A 40 -7.13 34.76 -8.50
C GLU A 40 -8.57 34.19 -8.42
N SER A 41 -8.73 32.87 -8.56
CA SER A 41 -10.04 32.20 -8.48
C SER A 41 -10.51 31.97 -7.04
N ILE A 42 -9.56 31.77 -6.11
CA ILE A 42 -9.80 31.55 -4.68
C ILE A 42 -10.02 32.88 -3.95
N GLU A 43 -9.25 33.92 -4.26
CA GLU A 43 -9.40 35.28 -3.71
C GLU A 43 -10.76 35.88 -4.06
N LYS A 44 -11.31 35.54 -5.24
CA LYS A 44 -12.67 35.92 -5.65
C LYS A 44 -13.78 35.09 -4.97
N LYS A 45 -13.46 34.22 -4.00
CA LYS A 45 -14.39 33.33 -3.28
C LYS A 45 -15.27 32.45 -4.19
N VAL A 46 -14.80 32.09 -5.39
CA VAL A 46 -15.61 31.38 -6.40
C VAL A 46 -15.74 29.88 -6.12
N ILE A 47 -14.89 29.32 -5.27
CA ILE A 47 -14.86 27.88 -4.95
C ILE A 47 -15.34 27.67 -3.50
N THR A 48 -16.55 27.14 -3.37
CA THR A 48 -17.10 26.71 -2.07
C THR A 48 -16.42 25.42 -1.62
N PRO A 49 -16.40 25.11 -0.30
CA PRO A 49 -15.89 23.83 0.21
C PRO A 49 -16.49 22.61 -0.49
N LYS A 50 -17.74 22.71 -0.95
CA LYS A 50 -18.42 21.70 -1.77
C LYS A 50 -17.78 21.53 -3.15
N LYS A 51 -17.44 22.62 -3.86
CA LYS A 51 -16.73 22.56 -5.15
C LYS A 51 -15.28 22.11 -5.00
N LEU A 52 -14.61 22.45 -3.90
CA LEU A 52 -13.26 21.94 -3.59
C LEU A 52 -13.33 20.44 -3.28
N LYS A 53 -14.37 20.00 -2.56
CA LYS A 53 -14.67 18.60 -2.31
C LYS A 53 -14.89 17.85 -3.62
N GLU A 54 -15.71 18.36 -4.54
CA GLU A 54 -15.89 17.78 -5.89
C GLU A 54 -14.60 17.78 -6.73
N TYR A 55 -13.74 18.80 -6.60
CA TYR A 55 -12.48 18.92 -7.34
C TYR A 55 -11.40 17.91 -6.88
N VAL A 56 -11.23 17.74 -5.57
CA VAL A 56 -10.35 16.70 -5.00
C VAL A 56 -10.99 15.32 -5.19
N TYR A 57 -12.31 15.22 -5.16
CA TYR A 57 -13.03 13.97 -5.32
C TYR A 57 -12.91 13.38 -6.74
N ASN A 58 -13.12 14.18 -7.78
CA ASN A 58 -13.09 13.71 -9.19
C ASN A 58 -11.68 13.44 -9.75
N ARG A 59 -10.61 13.85 -9.04
CA ARG A 59 -9.23 13.73 -9.52
C ARG A 59 -8.39 12.71 -8.75
N TYR A 60 -8.83 12.29 -7.56
CA TYR A 60 -8.00 11.49 -6.65
C TYR A 60 -8.53 10.08 -6.36
N TYR A 61 -9.72 9.67 -6.81
CA TYR A 61 -10.29 8.36 -6.46
C TYR A 61 -11.06 7.70 -7.62
N TYR A 62 -10.87 6.38 -7.75
CA TYR A 62 -11.55 5.50 -8.72
C TYR A 62 -13.03 5.32 -8.33
N SER A 63 -13.94 5.65 -9.24
CA SER A 63 -15.40 5.49 -9.10
C SER A 63 -15.90 4.05 -9.33
N ASP A 64 -17.09 3.72 -8.79
CA ASP A 64 -17.83 2.45 -8.91
C ASP A 64 -17.88 1.82 -10.32
N GLU A 65 -17.94 2.62 -11.39
CA GLU A 65 -17.90 2.12 -12.79
C GLU A 65 -16.60 1.38 -13.14
N ASN A 66 -15.53 1.53 -12.35
CA ASN A 66 -14.23 0.93 -12.63
C ASN A 66 -14.08 -0.49 -12.07
N HIS A 67 -14.88 -0.93 -11.09
CA HIS A 67 -14.78 -2.28 -10.51
C HIS A 67 -15.19 -3.39 -11.48
N GLU A 68 -16.34 -3.23 -12.14
CA GLU A 68 -16.80 -4.18 -13.17
C GLU A 68 -15.94 -4.11 -14.43
N LYS A 69 -15.44 -2.91 -14.78
CA LYS A 69 -14.51 -2.73 -15.91
C LYS A 69 -13.10 -3.29 -15.63
N ALA A 70 -12.67 -3.33 -14.37
CA ALA A 70 -11.36 -3.85 -13.96
C ALA A 70 -11.36 -5.38 -13.82
N ASN A 71 -12.44 -5.96 -13.28
CA ASN A 71 -12.62 -7.41 -13.12
C ASN A 71 -13.00 -8.09 -14.45
N LYS A 72 -12.19 -7.90 -15.50
CA LYS A 72 -12.42 -8.56 -16.80
C LYS A 72 -12.17 -10.07 -16.65
N PRO A 73 -13.11 -10.92 -17.09
CA PRO A 73 -12.85 -12.36 -17.14
C PRO A 73 -11.66 -12.69 -18.04
N VAL A 74 -10.81 -13.60 -17.59
CA VAL A 74 -9.65 -14.12 -18.29
C VAL A 74 -9.69 -15.64 -18.21
N ASP A 75 -9.37 -16.33 -19.30
CA ASP A 75 -9.17 -17.77 -19.29
C ASP A 75 -7.97 -18.09 -18.40
N ARG A 76 -8.21 -18.79 -17.30
CA ARG A 76 -7.18 -19.07 -16.30
C ARG A 76 -5.99 -19.83 -16.86
N ARG A 77 -6.14 -20.56 -17.96
CA ARG A 77 -5.05 -21.28 -18.63
C ARG A 77 -3.98 -20.34 -19.18
N MET A 78 -4.30 -19.06 -19.39
CA MET A 78 -3.34 -18.04 -19.84
C MET A 78 -2.36 -17.59 -18.74
N LEU A 79 -2.64 -17.88 -17.46
CA LEU A 79 -1.77 -17.48 -16.34
C LEU A 79 -0.56 -18.41 -16.20
N GLY A 80 -0.63 -19.64 -16.72
CA GLY A 80 0.34 -20.69 -16.44
C GLY A 80 0.32 -21.15 -14.97
N GLU A 81 1.30 -21.95 -14.57
CA GLU A 81 1.43 -22.42 -13.18
C GLU A 81 1.98 -21.35 -12.23
N LYS A 82 2.63 -20.32 -12.77
CA LYS A 82 3.33 -19.29 -12.01
C LYS A 82 2.95 -17.88 -12.44
N ILE A 83 2.77 -16.99 -11.47
CA ILE A 83 2.43 -15.58 -11.67
C ILE A 83 3.32 -14.65 -10.83
N GLY A 84 3.44 -13.39 -11.24
CA GLY A 84 3.86 -12.32 -10.34
C GLY A 84 2.65 -11.78 -9.58
N LEU A 85 2.68 -11.78 -8.25
CA LEU A 85 1.53 -11.37 -7.45
C LEU A 85 1.77 -10.03 -6.74
N VAL A 86 0.84 -9.10 -6.89
CA VAL A 86 0.83 -7.80 -6.21
C VAL A 86 -0.37 -7.75 -5.26
N LEU A 87 -0.14 -7.42 -3.99
CA LEU A 87 -1.16 -7.29 -2.95
C LEU A 87 -1.19 -5.84 -2.43
N SER A 88 -2.28 -5.14 -2.72
CA SER A 88 -2.43 -3.72 -2.37
C SER A 88 -2.72 -3.49 -0.87
N GLY A 89 -2.56 -2.26 -0.40
CA GLY A 89 -2.99 -1.86 0.95
C GLY A 89 -4.49 -1.59 1.04
N GLY A 90 -5.09 -1.87 2.22
CA GLY A 90 -6.52 -1.62 2.48
C GLY A 90 -7.01 -1.87 3.91
N GLY A 91 -6.11 -1.95 4.90
CA GLY A 91 -6.46 -2.24 6.30
C GLY A 91 -7.20 -3.59 6.46
N ALA A 92 -8.29 -3.61 7.22
CA ALA A 92 -9.11 -4.80 7.48
C ALA A 92 -9.63 -5.51 6.22
N ARG A 93 -9.70 -4.79 5.08
CA ARG A 93 -10.11 -5.35 3.79
C ARG A 93 -9.09 -6.34 3.21
N GLY A 94 -7.83 -6.26 3.66
CA GLY A 94 -6.77 -7.14 3.19
C GLY A 94 -7.03 -8.63 3.42
N VAL A 95 -7.97 -8.99 4.30
CA VAL A 95 -8.43 -10.38 4.46
C VAL A 95 -8.95 -10.97 3.13
N ALA A 96 -9.46 -10.13 2.23
CA ALA A 96 -9.87 -10.56 0.90
C ALA A 96 -8.70 -11.13 0.06
N HIS A 97 -7.45 -10.67 0.27
CA HIS A 97 -6.28 -11.26 -0.39
C HIS A 97 -6.10 -12.74 -0.05
N ALA A 98 -6.41 -13.16 1.18
CA ALA A 98 -6.39 -14.57 1.54
C ALA A 98 -7.43 -15.36 0.73
N GLY A 99 -8.63 -14.80 0.54
CA GLY A 99 -9.64 -15.36 -0.35
C GLY A 99 -9.17 -15.49 -1.82
N VAL A 100 -8.44 -14.48 -2.33
CA VAL A 100 -7.83 -14.52 -3.67
C VAL A 100 -6.80 -15.65 -3.76
N LEU A 101 -5.87 -15.71 -2.80
CA LEU A 101 -4.85 -16.76 -2.71
C LEU A 101 -5.47 -18.15 -2.64
N LYS A 102 -6.56 -18.33 -1.89
CA LYS A 102 -7.28 -19.61 -1.79
C LYS A 102 -7.73 -20.13 -3.15
N VAL A 103 -8.26 -19.26 -4.01
CA VAL A 103 -8.71 -19.66 -5.35
C VAL A 103 -7.54 -19.95 -6.28
N LEU A 104 -6.48 -19.12 -6.23
CA LEU A 104 -5.26 -19.37 -7.00
C LEU A 104 -4.66 -20.74 -6.65
N GLU A 105 -4.54 -21.06 -5.37
CA GLU A 105 -4.06 -22.37 -4.90
C GLU A 105 -4.92 -23.53 -5.38
N ASN A 106 -6.24 -23.41 -5.29
CA ASN A 106 -7.17 -24.44 -5.75
C ASN A 106 -7.06 -24.68 -7.27
N TYR A 107 -6.62 -23.69 -8.02
CA TYR A 107 -6.36 -23.81 -9.46
C TYR A 107 -4.92 -24.21 -9.80
N GLY A 108 -4.08 -24.46 -8.80
CA GLY A 108 -2.67 -24.82 -9.00
C GLY A 108 -1.79 -23.66 -9.45
N ILE A 109 -2.29 -22.42 -9.37
CA ILE A 109 -1.57 -21.20 -9.76
C ILE A 109 -0.84 -20.69 -8.53
N LYS A 110 0.48 -20.56 -8.61
CA LYS A 110 1.33 -20.15 -7.48
C LYS A 110 2.11 -18.87 -7.80
N PRO A 111 2.30 -17.98 -6.82
CA PRO A 111 3.20 -16.84 -7.02
C PRO A 111 4.65 -17.31 -7.20
N ALA A 112 5.33 -16.82 -8.23
CA ALA A 112 6.78 -16.89 -8.37
C ALA A 112 7.47 -15.85 -7.48
N PHE A 113 6.81 -14.71 -7.27
CA PHE A 113 7.17 -13.69 -6.30
C PHE A 113 5.92 -12.94 -5.84
N ILE A 114 6.02 -12.27 -4.70
CA ILE A 114 4.93 -11.49 -4.10
C ILE A 114 5.46 -10.10 -3.75
N ILE A 115 4.72 -9.05 -4.09
CA ILE A 115 4.92 -7.70 -3.58
C ILE A 115 3.71 -7.32 -2.73
N GLY A 116 3.96 -6.85 -1.51
CA GLY A 116 2.89 -6.48 -0.59
C GLY A 116 3.07 -5.08 -0.01
N THR A 117 1.97 -4.34 0.06
CA THR A 117 1.88 -3.03 0.72
C THR A 117 0.86 -3.08 1.85
N SER A 118 1.18 -2.57 3.04
CA SER A 118 0.24 -2.48 4.18
C SER A 118 -0.44 -3.83 4.48
N ALA A 119 -1.76 -3.89 4.48
CA ALA A 119 -2.50 -5.15 4.63
C ALA A 119 -2.09 -6.24 3.63
N GLY A 120 -1.72 -5.88 2.40
CA GLY A 120 -1.14 -6.79 1.42
C GLY A 120 0.23 -7.33 1.83
N SER A 121 1.03 -6.55 2.57
CA SER A 121 2.29 -7.05 3.15
C SER A 121 2.07 -8.03 4.30
N VAL A 122 1.00 -7.85 5.10
CA VAL A 122 0.63 -8.80 6.17
C VAL A 122 0.23 -10.15 5.59
N VAL A 123 -0.64 -10.14 4.57
CA VAL A 123 -1.07 -11.37 3.89
C VAL A 123 0.08 -11.96 3.08
N GLY A 124 0.87 -11.13 2.39
CA GLY A 124 2.04 -11.55 1.63
C GLY A 124 3.11 -12.21 2.50
N ALA A 125 3.39 -11.67 3.68
CA ALA A 125 4.29 -12.27 4.67
C ALA A 125 3.76 -13.62 5.16
N SER A 126 2.48 -13.68 5.53
CA SER A 126 1.86 -14.93 5.97
C SER A 126 1.95 -16.01 4.88
N TYR A 127 1.59 -15.65 3.64
CA TYR A 127 1.57 -16.60 2.54
C TYR A 127 2.98 -17.05 2.12
N SER A 128 3.91 -16.11 1.95
CA SER A 128 5.28 -16.39 1.52
C SER A 128 6.06 -17.22 2.54
N THR A 129 5.67 -17.18 3.81
CA THR A 129 6.24 -18.03 4.87
C THR A 129 5.56 -19.41 4.96
N GLY A 130 4.49 -19.62 4.20
CA GLY A 130 3.79 -20.90 4.03
C GLY A 130 2.61 -21.11 4.96
N ILE A 131 2.05 -20.04 5.53
CA ILE A 131 0.74 -20.08 6.18
C ILE A 131 -0.32 -20.10 5.08
N SER A 132 -1.22 -21.09 5.11
CA SER A 132 -2.29 -21.22 4.12
C SER A 132 -3.40 -20.17 4.32
N PRO A 133 -4.20 -19.87 3.28
CA PRO A 133 -5.31 -18.92 3.41
C PRO A 133 -6.33 -19.27 4.48
N ASP A 134 -6.60 -20.57 4.72
CA ASP A 134 -7.51 -21.01 5.77
C ASP A 134 -6.89 -20.78 7.16
N GLU A 135 -5.60 -21.07 7.34
CA GLU A 135 -4.90 -20.79 8.59
C GLU A 135 -4.85 -19.29 8.89
N MET A 136 -4.71 -18.43 7.88
CA MET A 136 -4.80 -16.97 8.08
C MET A 136 -6.17 -16.59 8.63
N LEU A 137 -7.24 -17.20 8.12
CA LEU A 137 -8.60 -16.94 8.56
C LEU A 137 -8.81 -17.40 10.01
N ASP A 138 -8.27 -18.56 10.36
CA ASP A 138 -8.26 -19.07 11.75
C ASP A 138 -7.48 -18.14 12.69
N ILE A 139 -6.37 -17.54 12.22
CA ILE A 139 -5.60 -16.56 13.00
C ILE A 139 -6.43 -15.30 13.24
N TYR A 140 -7.11 -14.77 12.21
CA TYR A 140 -8.01 -13.63 12.38
C TYR A 140 -9.13 -13.91 13.39
N GLU A 141 -9.69 -15.11 13.35
CA GLU A 141 -10.73 -15.54 14.30
C GLU A 141 -10.18 -15.66 15.74
N LYS A 142 -9.02 -16.30 15.92
CA LYS A 142 -8.37 -16.44 17.24
C LYS A 142 -7.98 -15.11 17.85
N GLU A 143 -7.52 -14.17 17.03
CA GLU A 143 -7.08 -12.83 17.44
C GLU A 143 -8.18 -11.77 17.29
N GLU A 144 -9.45 -12.16 17.09
CA GLU A 144 -10.57 -11.23 16.83
C GLU A 144 -10.62 -10.11 17.88
N LYS A 145 -10.37 -10.45 19.15
CA LYS A 145 -10.35 -9.48 20.26
C LYS A 145 -9.25 -8.43 20.09
N GLU A 146 -8.05 -8.84 19.66
CA GLU A 146 -6.92 -7.93 19.45
C GLU A 146 -7.15 -7.06 18.20
N PHE A 147 -7.64 -7.63 17.11
CA PHE A 147 -8.05 -6.86 15.93
C PHE A 147 -9.23 -5.92 16.22
N PHE A 148 -10.15 -6.31 17.11
CA PHE A 148 -11.23 -5.45 17.55
C PHE A 148 -10.72 -4.27 18.40
N LYS A 149 -9.67 -4.45 19.22
CA LYS A 149 -9.01 -3.30 19.89
C LYS A 149 -8.44 -2.31 18.87
N LEU A 150 -7.85 -2.80 17.78
CA LEU A 150 -7.37 -1.96 16.67
C LEU A 150 -8.51 -1.19 15.97
N SER A 151 -9.74 -1.73 15.98
CA SER A 151 -10.92 -1.02 15.44
C SER A 151 -11.41 0.15 16.32
N GLN A 152 -11.03 0.20 17.59
CA GLN A 152 -11.44 1.24 18.56
C GLN A 152 -10.46 2.43 18.59
N LEU A 153 -10.08 2.93 17.41
CA LEU A 153 -9.11 3.99 17.10
C LEU A 153 -9.10 5.24 18.01
N ARG A 154 -10.16 5.51 18.77
CA ARG A 154 -10.32 6.74 19.56
C ARG A 154 -9.81 6.65 21.00
N SER A 155 -9.49 5.46 21.50
CA SER A 155 -9.16 5.26 22.92
C SER A 155 -7.73 4.79 23.20
N PHE A 156 -6.95 4.45 22.17
CA PHE A 156 -5.61 3.88 22.32
C PHE A 156 -4.53 4.74 21.66
N SER A 157 -3.34 4.78 22.26
CA SER A 157 -2.16 5.44 21.69
C SER A 157 -1.61 4.66 20.49
N GLN A 158 -0.93 5.35 19.57
CA GLN A 158 -0.23 4.74 18.42
C GLN A 158 0.69 3.58 18.87
N LYS A 159 1.41 3.79 19.97
CA LYS A 159 2.27 2.79 20.60
C LYS A 159 1.55 1.49 20.95
N THR A 160 0.36 1.58 21.56
CA THR A 160 -0.41 0.38 21.93
C THR A 160 -0.83 -0.39 20.69
N MET A 161 -1.27 0.29 19.63
CA MET A 161 -1.66 -0.35 18.38
C MET A 161 -0.48 -1.03 17.69
N SER A 162 0.67 -0.36 17.60
CA SER A 162 1.91 -0.94 17.06
C SER A 162 2.36 -2.18 17.87
N CYS A 163 2.26 -2.13 19.21
CA CYS A 163 2.58 -3.27 20.07
C CYS A 163 1.64 -4.47 19.86
N THR A 164 0.33 -4.23 19.70
CA THR A 164 -0.64 -5.30 19.43
C THR A 164 -0.33 -6.00 18.11
N LEU A 165 -0.17 -5.26 17.01
CA LEU A 165 0.20 -5.85 15.71
C LEU A 165 1.53 -6.60 15.77
N ARG A 166 2.54 -5.99 16.42
CA ARG A 166 3.85 -6.62 16.62
C ARG A 166 3.73 -7.95 17.35
N SER A 167 2.91 -8.01 18.40
CA SER A 167 2.68 -9.23 19.17
C SER A 167 2.03 -10.32 18.32
N ILE A 168 1.07 -9.97 17.46
CA ILE A 168 0.42 -10.92 16.55
C ILE A 168 1.46 -11.45 15.55
N PHE A 169 2.23 -10.58 14.90
CA PHE A 169 3.22 -11.00 13.90
C PHE A 169 4.30 -11.90 14.49
N LYS A 170 4.86 -11.55 15.65
CA LYS A 170 5.85 -12.40 16.35
C LYS A 170 5.28 -13.76 16.77
N LYS A 171 3.98 -13.86 16.99
CA LYS A 171 3.32 -15.10 17.41
C LYS A 171 3.07 -16.06 16.24
N TYR A 172 2.77 -15.53 15.04
CA TYR A 172 2.30 -16.34 13.92
C TYR A 172 3.23 -16.40 12.72
N LEU A 173 4.10 -15.41 12.49
CA LEU A 173 5.09 -15.50 11.41
C LEU A 173 6.20 -16.47 11.80
N PRO A 174 6.47 -17.50 10.99
CA PRO A 174 7.41 -18.57 11.37
C PRO A 174 8.89 -18.20 11.13
N PHE A 175 9.16 -17.13 10.39
CA PHE A 175 10.52 -16.66 10.09
C PHE A 175 10.71 -15.24 10.60
N ASN A 176 11.95 -14.93 11.02
CA ASN A 176 12.32 -13.59 11.46
C ASN A 176 12.89 -12.73 10.32
N GLU A 177 13.51 -13.35 9.32
CA GLU A 177 14.18 -12.65 8.22
C GLU A 177 13.40 -12.80 6.92
N LEU A 178 13.28 -11.70 6.18
CA LEU A 178 12.57 -11.65 4.90
C LEU A 178 13.21 -12.57 3.83
N ILE A 179 14.51 -12.85 3.93
CA ILE A 179 15.20 -13.75 2.99
C ILE A 179 14.84 -15.23 3.20
N ASP A 180 14.28 -15.59 4.36
CA ASP A 180 13.94 -16.97 4.70
C ASP A 180 12.52 -17.36 4.21
N THR A 181 11.79 -16.44 3.56
CA THR A 181 10.48 -16.74 2.98
C THR A 181 10.60 -17.81 1.89
N LYS A 182 9.63 -18.72 1.82
CA LYS A 182 9.59 -19.83 0.85
C LYS A 182 9.32 -19.34 -0.57
N ILE A 183 8.64 -18.21 -0.70
CA ILE A 183 8.40 -17.50 -1.95
C ILE A 183 9.13 -16.16 -1.86
N PRO A 184 9.86 -15.72 -2.90
CA PRO A 184 10.45 -14.39 -2.94
C PRO A 184 9.40 -13.32 -2.61
N PHE A 185 9.63 -12.58 -1.53
CA PHE A 185 8.68 -11.61 -1.01
C PHE A 185 9.33 -10.23 -0.89
N TYR A 186 8.59 -9.22 -1.33
CA TYR A 186 9.00 -7.83 -1.37
C TYR A 186 8.02 -6.97 -0.60
N ILE A 187 8.53 -6.18 0.34
CA ILE A 187 7.72 -5.33 1.21
C ILE A 187 7.90 -3.87 0.80
N ASN A 188 6.80 -3.23 0.45
CA ASN A 188 6.80 -1.82 0.08
C ASN A 188 6.56 -0.91 1.30
N THR A 189 7.35 0.14 1.41
CA THR A 189 7.29 1.15 2.47
C THR A 189 7.54 2.54 1.88
N THR A 190 7.22 3.58 2.64
CA THR A 190 7.60 4.95 2.32
C THR A 190 8.60 5.45 3.35
N ASP A 191 9.71 6.02 2.92
CA ASP A 191 10.63 6.72 3.81
C ASP A 191 10.28 8.20 3.90
N VAL A 192 10.07 8.68 5.13
CA VAL A 192 9.71 10.06 5.41
C VAL A 192 10.89 11.01 5.19
N LYS A 193 12.13 10.52 5.31
CA LYS A 193 13.31 11.38 5.10
C LYS A 193 13.46 11.77 3.62
N SER A 194 13.37 10.79 2.73
CA SER A 194 13.49 10.98 1.28
C SER A 194 12.17 11.30 0.58
N CYS A 195 11.02 11.15 1.27
CA CYS A 195 9.68 11.17 0.67
C CYS A 195 9.51 10.14 -0.46
N GLY A 196 10.35 9.10 -0.46
CA GLY A 196 10.46 8.13 -1.55
C GLY A 196 9.91 6.77 -1.17
N ARG A 197 9.59 5.99 -2.21
CA ARG A 197 9.23 4.58 -2.09
C ARG A 197 10.49 3.73 -1.82
N LEU A 198 10.44 2.88 -0.81
CA LEU A 198 11.47 1.88 -0.52
C LEU A 198 10.86 0.48 -0.49
N ILE A 199 11.43 -0.42 -1.31
CA ILE A 199 11.00 -1.82 -1.39
C ILE A 199 12.11 -2.71 -0.86
N PHE A 200 11.80 -3.50 0.16
CA PHE A 200 12.73 -4.40 0.83
C PHE A 200 12.56 -5.83 0.35
N SER A 201 13.68 -6.53 0.19
CA SER A 201 13.75 -7.97 -0.11
C SER A 201 14.61 -8.76 0.89
N ALA A 202 15.12 -8.10 1.92
CA ALA A 202 15.89 -8.65 3.04
C ALA A 202 15.73 -7.74 4.27
N GLY A 203 16.00 -8.27 5.46
CA GLY A 203 15.85 -7.58 6.74
C GLY A 203 14.82 -8.24 7.66
N ASP A 204 14.60 -7.65 8.84
CA ASP A 204 13.65 -8.19 9.82
C ASP A 204 12.23 -8.13 9.26
N LEU A 205 11.66 -9.31 9.04
CA LEU A 205 10.34 -9.49 8.43
C LEU A 205 9.26 -8.79 9.25
N THR A 206 9.31 -8.90 10.58
CA THR A 206 8.27 -8.34 11.45
C THR A 206 8.34 -6.81 11.45
N GLU A 207 9.53 -6.22 11.59
CA GLU A 207 9.71 -4.77 11.54
C GLU A 207 9.29 -4.19 10.20
N LEU A 208 9.65 -4.84 9.08
CA LEU A 208 9.32 -4.37 7.75
C LEU A 208 7.82 -4.47 7.45
N VAL A 209 7.14 -5.56 7.87
CA VAL A 209 5.68 -5.68 7.73
C VAL A 209 4.95 -4.62 8.59
N LEU A 210 5.45 -4.36 9.81
CA LEU A 210 4.92 -3.29 10.66
C LEU A 210 5.12 -1.91 10.02
N ALA A 211 6.31 -1.63 9.51
CA ALA A 211 6.63 -0.39 8.82
C ALA A 211 5.71 -0.16 7.60
N SER A 212 5.54 -1.19 6.77
CA SER A 212 4.63 -1.19 5.63
C SER A 212 3.16 -0.99 6.01
N SER A 213 2.78 -1.31 7.25
CA SER A 213 1.43 -1.11 7.80
C SER A 213 1.29 0.14 8.68
N ALA A 214 2.37 0.94 8.82
CA ALA A 214 2.40 2.07 9.74
C ALA A 214 1.70 3.30 9.13
N ILE A 215 0.37 3.27 9.09
CA ILE A 215 -0.44 4.36 8.58
C ILE A 215 -0.21 5.61 9.45
N PRO A 216 0.21 6.76 8.87
CA PRO A 216 0.46 7.98 9.62
C PRO A 216 -0.70 8.36 10.53
N PHE A 217 -0.37 8.89 11.72
CA PHE A 217 -1.30 9.28 12.78
C PHE A 217 -2.03 8.13 13.49
N LEU A 218 -2.04 6.94 12.91
CA LEU A 218 -2.66 5.74 13.50
C LEU A 218 -1.63 4.82 14.12
N PHE A 219 -0.48 4.65 13.47
CA PHE A 219 0.62 3.84 13.98
C PHE A 219 1.88 4.70 14.07
N GLU A 220 2.77 4.33 14.99
CA GLU A 220 4.07 4.99 15.10
C GLU A 220 4.91 4.68 13.86
N PRO A 221 5.60 5.68 13.28
CA PRO A 221 6.64 5.43 12.29
C PRO A 221 7.70 4.47 12.84
N ILE A 222 8.25 3.63 11.97
CA ILE A 222 9.27 2.65 12.36
C ILE A 222 10.64 3.16 11.94
N SER A 223 11.50 3.47 12.91
CA SER A 223 12.92 3.70 12.65
C SER A 223 13.58 2.37 12.30
N TYR A 224 14.13 2.26 11.09
CA TYR A 224 14.77 1.04 10.59
C TYR A 224 16.07 1.44 9.89
N GLU A 225 17.21 1.04 10.47
CA GLU A 225 18.54 1.51 10.06
C GLU A 225 18.59 3.06 9.99
N ASP A 226 18.90 3.63 8.83
CA ASP A 226 18.96 5.07 8.60
C ASP A 226 17.61 5.68 8.15
N TYR A 227 16.55 4.87 8.05
CA TYR A 227 15.26 5.27 7.49
C TYR A 227 14.20 5.51 8.59
N ILE A 228 13.21 6.33 8.27
CA ILE A 228 11.98 6.46 9.07
C ILE A 228 10.83 6.02 8.17
N LEU A 229 10.38 4.78 8.39
CA LEU A 229 9.45 4.10 7.51
C LEU A 229 8.01 4.26 7.97
N ILE A 230 7.13 4.48 7.00
CA ILE A 230 5.67 4.49 7.15
C ILE A 230 5.03 3.62 6.06
N ASP A 231 3.70 3.52 6.10
CA ASP A 231 2.92 2.75 5.14
C ASP A 231 3.30 3.05 3.68
N GLY A 232 3.62 2.00 2.91
CA GLY A 232 4.05 2.09 1.52
C GLY A 232 3.00 2.68 0.59
N GLY A 233 1.71 2.55 0.96
CA GLY A 233 0.60 3.10 0.22
C GLY A 233 0.59 4.63 0.19
N MET A 234 1.44 5.31 0.97
CA MET A 234 1.60 6.76 0.89
C MET A 234 2.27 7.21 -0.40
N THR A 235 3.19 6.42 -0.95
CA THR A 235 3.86 6.71 -2.23
C THR A 235 3.24 5.92 -3.37
N ASP A 236 3.13 4.60 -3.22
CA ASP A 236 2.58 3.71 -4.23
C ASP A 236 1.96 2.49 -3.57
N ASN A 237 0.68 2.23 -3.83
CA ASN A 237 -0.02 1.11 -3.22
C ASN A 237 0.25 -0.24 -3.91
N PHE A 238 0.75 -0.23 -5.15
CA PHE A 238 0.78 -1.41 -6.01
C PHE A 238 2.20 -1.81 -6.47
N CYS A 239 3.11 -0.86 -6.71
CA CYS A 239 4.48 -1.16 -7.14
C CYS A 239 4.54 -2.03 -8.41
N VAL A 240 3.61 -1.81 -9.34
CA VAL A 240 3.46 -2.65 -10.54
C VAL A 240 4.67 -2.52 -11.47
N ASP A 241 5.26 -1.33 -11.55
CA ASP A 241 6.52 -1.09 -12.26
C ASP A 241 7.66 -1.98 -11.74
N PHE A 242 7.74 -2.17 -10.41
CA PHE A 242 8.71 -3.08 -9.79
C PHE A 242 8.39 -4.54 -10.09
N ALA A 243 7.11 -4.93 -10.09
CA ALA A 243 6.68 -6.27 -10.52
C ALA A 243 7.10 -6.57 -11.96
N ARG A 244 6.92 -5.62 -12.88
CA ARG A 244 7.37 -5.71 -14.28
C ARG A 244 8.88 -5.85 -14.37
N MET A 245 9.61 -5.09 -13.56
CA MET A 245 11.07 -5.17 -13.53
C MET A 245 11.57 -6.55 -13.10
N ILE A 246 10.99 -7.14 -12.05
CA ILE A 246 11.31 -8.51 -11.62
C ILE A 246 10.97 -9.50 -12.73
N ASN A 247 9.75 -9.42 -13.28
CA ASN A 247 9.32 -10.31 -14.35
C ASN A 247 10.27 -10.25 -15.57
N LYS A 248 10.70 -9.06 -15.96
CA LYS A 248 11.65 -8.85 -17.06
C LYS A 248 13.02 -9.42 -16.75
N ASN A 249 13.58 -9.14 -15.58
CA ASN A 249 14.98 -9.45 -15.25
C ASN A 249 15.19 -10.91 -14.86
N ASP A 250 14.24 -11.50 -14.14
CA ASP A 250 14.40 -12.79 -13.49
C ASP A 250 13.59 -13.89 -14.19
N PHE A 251 12.56 -13.51 -14.96
CA PHE A 251 11.62 -14.45 -15.59
C PHE A 251 11.41 -14.17 -17.09
N ASN A 252 12.21 -13.32 -17.73
CA ASN A 252 12.13 -13.01 -19.17
C ASN A 252 10.73 -12.59 -19.68
N ASN A 253 9.91 -11.96 -18.82
CA ASN A 253 8.49 -11.62 -19.08
C ASN A 253 7.56 -12.84 -19.31
N GLU A 254 7.93 -14.02 -18.83
CA GLU A 254 7.10 -15.23 -18.98
C GLU A 254 5.91 -15.26 -18.00
N LEU A 255 5.95 -14.49 -16.92
CA LEU A 255 4.87 -14.48 -15.92
C LEU A 255 3.77 -13.49 -16.29
N LYS A 256 2.52 -13.85 -15.99
CA LYS A 256 1.43 -12.88 -15.88
C LYS A 256 1.49 -12.17 -14.52
N ILE A 257 1.26 -10.86 -14.53
CA ILE A 257 1.16 -10.06 -13.30
C ILE A 257 -0.30 -10.00 -12.89
N VAL A 258 -0.59 -10.50 -11.68
CA VAL A 258 -1.91 -10.50 -11.07
C VAL A 258 -1.89 -9.51 -9.90
N ILE A 259 -2.85 -8.59 -9.89
CA ILE A 259 -2.95 -7.50 -8.93
C ILE A 259 -4.23 -7.72 -8.13
N SER A 260 -4.10 -7.99 -6.84
CA SER A 260 -5.23 -8.01 -5.92
C SER A 260 -5.42 -6.64 -5.32
N ASP A 261 -6.50 -5.95 -5.72
CA ASP A 261 -6.81 -4.60 -5.25
C ASP A 261 -7.94 -4.59 -4.21
N VAL A 262 -7.61 -4.29 -2.95
CA VAL A 262 -8.58 -4.09 -1.87
C VAL A 262 -8.77 -2.62 -1.50
N SER A 263 -8.11 -1.72 -2.22
CA SER A 263 -8.14 -0.28 -1.98
C SER A 263 -9.42 0.36 -2.56
N ALA A 264 -9.89 -0.12 -3.70
CA ALA A 264 -10.99 0.47 -4.49
C ALA A 264 -12.37 0.50 -3.80
N ALA A 265 -12.53 -0.10 -2.62
CA ALA A 265 -13.71 0.09 -1.77
C ALA A 265 -13.74 1.44 -1.02
N THR A 266 -12.81 2.35 -1.29
CA THR A 266 -12.73 3.67 -0.65
C THR A 266 -13.91 4.59 -0.91
N ASP A 267 -14.84 4.27 -1.81
CA ASP A 267 -15.79 5.26 -2.32
C ASP A 267 -17.01 5.57 -1.42
N SER A 268 -17.20 4.92 -0.26
CA SER A 268 -18.35 5.27 0.63
C SER A 268 -18.05 5.29 2.12
N ALA A 269 -17.40 4.25 2.67
CA ALA A 269 -17.08 4.21 4.10
C ALA A 269 -15.85 5.08 4.46
N SER A 270 -14.87 5.17 3.55
CA SER A 270 -13.72 6.08 3.70
C SER A 270 -14.08 7.55 3.41
N ARG A 271 -15.12 7.80 2.60
CA ARG A 271 -15.71 9.13 2.38
C ARG A 271 -16.13 9.80 3.70
N ILE A 272 -16.45 9.05 4.74
CA ILE A 272 -16.84 9.58 6.06
C ILE A 272 -15.64 9.63 7.01
N GLN A 273 -14.77 8.61 7.05
CA GLN A 273 -13.64 8.55 7.99
C GLN A 273 -12.45 9.43 7.59
N THR A 274 -12.02 9.40 6.32
CA THR A 274 -10.90 10.22 5.82
C THR A 274 -11.30 11.70 5.74
N SER A 275 -12.57 11.96 5.41
CA SER A 275 -13.09 13.32 5.55
C SER A 275 -13.17 13.70 7.02
N HIS A 276 -13.58 12.85 7.97
CA HIS A 276 -13.52 13.22 9.39
C HIS A 276 -12.08 13.47 9.89
N PHE A 277 -11.09 12.71 9.41
CA PHE A 277 -9.66 12.90 9.70
C PHE A 277 -9.13 14.23 9.14
N LEU A 278 -9.44 14.56 7.88
CA LEU A 278 -9.09 15.85 7.26
C LEU A 278 -9.97 17.01 7.76
N LEU A 279 -11.17 16.75 8.29
CA LEU A 279 -12.12 17.73 8.84
C LEU A 279 -11.89 17.99 10.34
N THR A 280 -11.20 17.12 11.08
CA THR A 280 -10.68 17.43 12.41
C THR A 280 -9.46 18.36 12.35
N LEU A 281 -8.86 18.50 11.18
CA LEU A 281 -7.83 19.48 10.94
C LEU A 281 -8.51 20.82 10.68
N SER A 282 -8.19 21.82 11.50
CA SER A 282 -8.84 23.13 11.42
C SER A 282 -8.63 23.75 10.04
N LYS A 283 -9.46 24.74 9.70
CA LYS A 283 -9.29 25.52 8.47
C LYS A 283 -7.88 26.12 8.38
N GLU A 284 -7.28 26.50 9.53
CA GLU A 284 -5.88 26.92 9.60
C GLU A 284 -4.89 25.80 9.23
N PHE A 285 -5.14 24.54 9.58
CA PHE A 285 -4.27 23.43 9.18
C PHE A 285 -4.32 23.19 7.67
N VAL A 286 -5.51 23.18 7.07
CA VAL A 286 -5.65 23.05 5.60
C VAL A 286 -4.99 24.20 4.86
N ASP A 287 -5.07 25.42 5.39
CA ASP A 287 -4.37 26.57 4.83
C ASP A 287 -2.85 26.48 5.07
N THR A 288 -2.40 25.92 6.20
CA THR A 288 -0.98 25.62 6.47
C THR A 288 -0.44 24.57 5.50
N VAL A 289 -1.20 23.52 5.19
CA VAL A 289 -0.87 22.48 4.19
C VAL A 289 -0.71 23.06 2.77
N LYS A 290 -1.30 24.24 2.47
CA LYS A 290 -1.08 24.93 1.18
C LYS A 290 0.27 25.66 1.10
N PHE A 291 0.91 25.91 2.25
CA PHE A 291 2.21 26.58 2.34
C PHE A 291 3.34 25.62 2.76
N VAL A 292 3.01 24.54 3.47
CA VAL A 292 3.90 23.48 3.99
C VAL A 292 3.80 22.24 3.08
N GLY A 293 4.90 21.49 2.92
CA GLY A 293 4.95 20.33 2.02
C GLY A 293 5.19 20.70 0.55
N LYS A 294 5.80 21.87 0.28
CA LYS A 294 6.28 22.24 -1.06
C LYS A 294 7.69 21.71 -1.35
N GLU A 295 8.48 21.55 -0.30
CA GLU A 295 9.85 21.05 -0.34
C GLU A 295 10.00 19.97 0.72
N ILE A 296 10.96 19.08 0.50
CA ILE A 296 11.34 18.06 1.47
C ILE A 296 12.21 18.73 2.53
N LEU A 297 11.83 18.59 3.80
CA LEU A 297 12.63 19.05 4.92
C LEU A 297 13.54 17.92 5.43
N PRO A 298 14.77 18.24 5.87
CA PRO A 298 15.65 17.25 6.48
C PRO A 298 15.06 16.81 7.83
N VAL A 299 14.85 15.51 7.97
CA VAL A 299 14.34 14.90 9.22
C VAL A 299 15.53 14.41 10.03
N ARG A 300 15.68 14.93 11.26
CA ARG A 300 16.83 14.58 12.14
C ARG A 300 16.67 13.20 12.76
N ASP A 301 15.53 12.95 13.38
CA ASP A 301 15.16 11.69 14.03
C ASP A 301 13.63 11.55 14.06
N GLU A 302 13.13 10.43 14.58
CA GLU A 302 11.68 10.13 14.67
C GLU A 302 10.88 11.08 15.56
N ARG A 303 11.55 11.94 16.35
CA ARG A 303 10.91 12.95 17.22
C ARG A 303 10.83 14.32 16.54
N ASP A 304 11.39 14.47 15.33
CA ASP A 304 11.28 15.70 14.53
C ASP A 304 9.90 15.81 13.85
N ILE A 305 8.87 15.99 14.70
CA ILE A 305 7.46 15.95 14.32
C ILE A 305 7.13 16.97 13.23
N LEU A 306 7.75 18.15 13.23
CA LEU A 306 7.47 19.20 12.26
C LEU A 306 7.97 18.83 10.86
N SER A 307 9.20 18.35 10.75
CA SER A 307 9.76 17.90 9.46
C SER A 307 9.02 16.67 8.94
N ILE A 308 8.67 15.74 9.82
CA ILE A 308 7.86 14.56 9.48
C ILE A 308 6.48 14.97 8.94
N ILE A 309 5.76 15.86 9.63
CA ILE A 309 4.46 16.35 9.16
C ILE A 309 4.60 17.07 7.82
N ASN A 310 5.61 17.92 7.63
CA ASN A 310 5.85 18.57 6.34
C ASN A 310 6.03 17.55 5.21
N ASN A 311 6.90 16.55 5.42
CA ASN A 311 7.23 15.55 4.42
C ASN A 311 6.03 14.64 4.11
N LEU A 312 5.22 14.29 5.12
CA LEU A 312 3.93 13.62 4.92
C LEU A 312 3.00 14.42 4.01
N LEU A 313 2.88 15.73 4.23
CA LEU A 313 2.06 16.60 3.39
C LEU A 313 2.61 16.73 1.97
N TYR A 314 3.94 16.77 1.81
CA TYR A 314 4.61 16.73 0.52
C TYR A 314 4.26 15.44 -0.26
N ILE A 315 4.37 14.28 0.39
CA ILE A 315 4.03 12.98 -0.20
C ILE A 315 2.56 12.99 -0.66
N LEU A 316 1.63 13.43 0.20
CA LEU A 316 0.21 13.49 -0.12
C LEU A 316 -0.11 14.44 -1.29
N ALA A 317 0.59 15.57 -1.38
CA ALA A 317 0.43 16.52 -2.48
C ALA A 317 0.93 15.96 -3.82
N LYS A 318 1.96 15.10 -3.78
CA LYS A 318 2.60 14.51 -4.97
C LYS A 318 2.01 13.18 -5.42
N ARG A 319 1.35 12.44 -4.53
CA ARG A 319 0.75 11.13 -4.81
C ARG A 319 -0.21 11.13 -6.00
N GLY A 320 -0.94 12.21 -6.24
CA GLY A 320 -1.85 12.33 -7.38
C GLY A 320 -1.15 12.36 -8.75
N GLU A 321 0.17 12.58 -8.79
CA GLU A 321 0.99 12.52 -10.00
C GLU A 321 1.52 11.09 -10.28
N LEU A 322 1.31 10.14 -9.35
CA LEU A 322 1.89 8.79 -9.33
C LEU A 322 0.85 7.68 -9.50
N ALA A 323 -0.23 7.93 -10.25
CA ALA A 323 -1.22 6.88 -10.53
C ALA A 323 -0.56 5.72 -11.29
N PRO A 324 -0.72 4.47 -10.86
CA PRO A 324 -0.18 3.33 -11.58
C PRO A 324 -0.86 3.24 -12.95
N GLU A 325 -0.07 3.25 -14.02
CA GLU A 325 -0.54 2.90 -15.35
C GLU A 325 -0.59 1.37 -15.45
N PHE A 326 -1.79 0.79 -15.38
CA PHE A 326 -1.99 -0.65 -15.61
C PHE A 326 -1.94 -0.97 -17.11
N LEU A 327 -1.25 -2.05 -17.46
CA LEU A 327 -1.19 -2.54 -18.84
C LEU A 327 -2.36 -3.48 -19.14
N GLU A 328 -2.69 -3.65 -20.43
CA GLU A 328 -3.84 -4.47 -20.85
C GLU A 328 -3.69 -5.95 -20.51
N ASP A 329 -2.46 -6.46 -20.39
CA ASP A 329 -2.17 -7.86 -20.10
C ASP A 329 -2.05 -8.17 -18.59
N GLU A 330 -2.21 -7.14 -17.74
CA GLU A 330 -2.23 -7.29 -16.29
C GLU A 330 -3.64 -7.64 -15.81
N ILE A 331 -3.70 -8.60 -14.89
CA ILE A 331 -4.96 -9.15 -14.41
C ILE A 331 -5.28 -8.50 -13.07
N ILE A 332 -6.38 -7.77 -13.02
CA ILE A 332 -6.83 -7.11 -11.79
C ILE A 332 -7.96 -7.92 -11.17
N ILE A 333 -7.80 -8.25 -9.89
CA ILE A 333 -8.82 -8.85 -9.04
C ILE A 333 -9.15 -7.82 -7.97
N SER A 334 -10.29 -7.14 -8.11
CA SER A 334 -10.75 -6.09 -7.20
C SER A 334 -12.03 -6.55 -6.48
N PRO A 335 -11.92 -7.16 -5.28
CA PRO A 335 -13.09 -7.61 -4.54
C PRO A 335 -14.02 -6.47 -4.15
N MET A 336 -15.33 -6.68 -4.26
CA MET A 336 -16.34 -5.67 -3.92
C MET A 336 -16.47 -5.51 -2.40
N LEU A 337 -15.68 -4.59 -1.81
CA LEU A 337 -15.57 -4.39 -0.36
C LEU A 337 -16.15 -3.06 0.14
N GLU A 338 -16.93 -2.33 -0.67
CA GLU A 338 -17.42 -0.97 -0.36
C GLU A 338 -18.22 -0.86 0.96
N LYS A 339 -18.88 -1.96 1.34
CA LYS A 339 -19.66 -2.08 2.59
C LYS A 339 -18.80 -2.34 3.83
N MET A 340 -17.47 -2.34 3.70
CA MET A 340 -16.53 -2.59 4.80
C MET A 340 -15.58 -1.41 4.96
N GLY A 341 -15.51 -0.85 6.16
CA GLY A 341 -14.49 0.14 6.52
C GLY A 341 -13.10 -0.50 6.64
N ILE A 342 -12.04 0.29 6.47
CA ILE A 342 -10.64 -0.18 6.60
C ILE A 342 -10.26 -0.61 8.04
N PHE A 343 -11.13 -0.37 9.03
CA PHE A 343 -10.97 -0.81 10.43
C PHE A 343 -12.05 -1.79 10.87
N GLU A 344 -12.90 -2.26 9.97
CA GLU A 344 -14.05 -3.09 10.31
C GLU A 344 -13.68 -4.58 10.34
N PHE A 345 -12.76 -4.96 11.22
CA PHE A 345 -12.22 -6.32 11.31
C PHE A 345 -13.27 -7.40 11.62
N LYS A 346 -14.44 -7.06 12.17
CA LYS A 346 -15.55 -8.01 12.39
C LYS A 346 -16.10 -8.63 11.10
N LYS A 347 -15.90 -7.98 9.95
CA LYS A 347 -16.33 -8.48 8.64
C LYS A 347 -15.25 -9.32 7.93
N TYR A 348 -14.24 -9.82 8.66
CA TYR A 348 -13.12 -10.57 8.06
C TYR A 348 -13.59 -11.74 7.19
N ARG A 349 -14.56 -12.55 7.65
CA ARG A 349 -15.11 -13.68 6.88
C ARG A 349 -15.76 -13.22 5.58
N TRP A 350 -16.57 -12.16 5.65
CA TRP A 350 -17.21 -11.58 4.47
C TRP A 350 -16.19 -11.06 3.46
N ALA A 351 -15.10 -10.42 3.92
CA ALA A 351 -14.03 -9.97 3.05
C ALA A 351 -13.30 -11.14 2.37
N PHE A 352 -13.00 -12.20 3.12
CA PHE A 352 -12.44 -13.43 2.58
C PHE A 352 -13.32 -14.01 1.47
N ASP A 353 -14.62 -14.17 1.74
CA ASP A 353 -15.58 -14.71 0.78
C ASP A 353 -15.67 -13.84 -0.48
N LYS A 354 -15.62 -12.50 -0.35
CA LYS A 354 -15.56 -11.59 -1.50
C LYS A 354 -14.30 -11.78 -2.34
N GLY A 355 -13.15 -12.01 -1.72
CA GLY A 355 -11.92 -12.37 -2.43
C GLY A 355 -12.08 -13.66 -3.25
N VAL A 356 -12.70 -14.68 -2.66
CA VAL A 356 -12.99 -15.96 -3.33
C VAL A 356 -13.94 -15.77 -4.51
N GLU A 357 -15.06 -15.08 -4.29
CA GLU A 357 -16.10 -14.83 -5.30
C GLU A 357 -15.52 -14.09 -6.50
N THR A 358 -14.85 -12.96 -6.28
CA THR A 358 -14.30 -12.14 -7.35
C THR A 358 -13.23 -12.88 -8.14
N THR A 359 -12.35 -13.64 -7.47
CA THR A 359 -11.31 -14.40 -8.18
C THR A 359 -11.89 -15.47 -9.09
N LYS A 360 -12.97 -16.16 -8.69
CA LYS A 360 -13.66 -17.13 -9.54
C LYS A 360 -14.34 -16.49 -10.75
N VAL A 361 -14.82 -15.25 -10.61
CA VAL A 361 -15.41 -14.49 -11.72
C VAL A 361 -14.34 -14.06 -12.71
N VAL A 362 -13.19 -13.59 -12.21
CA VAL A 362 -12.07 -13.13 -13.05
C VAL A 362 -11.35 -14.31 -13.71
N LEU A 363 -11.18 -15.44 -13.04
CA LEU A 363 -10.45 -16.60 -13.54
C LEU A 363 -11.42 -17.73 -13.95
N GLN A 364 -11.87 -17.69 -15.21
CA GLN A 364 -12.80 -18.66 -15.78
C GLN A 364 -12.11 -19.90 -16.35
#